data_AF-A0A6A6P5T7-F1
#
_entry.id   AF-A0A6A6P5T7-F1
#
_cell.length_a   1.000
_cell.length_b   1.000
_cell.length_c   1.000
_cell.angle_alpha   90.00
_cell.angle_beta   90.00
_cell.angle_gamma   90.00
#
_symmetry.space_group_name_H-M   'P 1'
#
loop_
_entity.id
_entity.type
_entity.pdbx_description
1 polymer ?
#
loop_
_entity_poly.entity_id
_entity_poly.type
_entity_poly.pdbx_seq_one_letter_code
_entity_poly.pdbx_strand_id
1 'polypeptide(L)'
;MHLEHEELGRKYVNSETMFGDDIKDIPRSNFWVSEDGYAWDMEELAQAIEANSGVMRQPLSKHMFSTADVRAIVQHPIGKRLAALSIEQGQMAKGVRRSTIDQLDGLGKTLMADQSSDQLTSRHAIDEFLAYVATLPVAEQQVLDTLRVPAMDSHTNREYDMSIGEAVQDAKGNRVCLHKTGDFIGQAVKYLRSSK
;
A
#
# COMPACT_ATOMS: atom_id res chain seq x y z
N MET A 1 6.79 16.48 -18.65
CA MET A 1 6.52 17.35 -19.82
C MET A 1 7.06 16.65 -21.05
N HIS A 2 6.21 16.25 -22.00
CA HIS A 2 6.56 15.41 -23.18
C HIS A 2 7.69 15.98 -24.06
N LEU A 3 7.87 17.30 -24.02
CA LEU A 3 8.92 18.04 -24.74
C LEU A 3 10.34 17.55 -24.41
N GLU A 4 10.61 17.09 -23.19
CA GLU A 4 11.96 16.63 -22.83
C GLU A 4 12.37 15.32 -23.54
N HIS A 5 11.41 14.47 -23.90
CA HIS A 5 11.70 13.27 -24.68
C HIS A 5 11.74 13.59 -26.19
N GLU A 6 10.76 14.35 -26.68
CA GLU A 6 10.66 14.70 -28.10
C GLU A 6 11.79 15.63 -28.58
N GLU A 7 12.25 16.58 -27.77
CA GLU A 7 13.25 17.58 -28.17
C GLU A 7 14.65 17.31 -27.58
N LEU A 8 14.74 16.70 -26.39
CA LEU A 8 16.02 16.54 -25.67
C LEU A 8 16.53 15.09 -25.59
N GLY A 9 15.75 14.11 -26.05
CA GLY A 9 16.14 12.70 -26.07
C GLY A 9 16.43 12.11 -24.68
N ARG A 10 15.83 12.66 -23.61
CA ARG A 10 15.96 12.10 -22.26
C ARG A 10 15.36 10.70 -22.22
N LYS A 11 16.13 9.74 -21.70
CA LYS A 11 15.66 8.36 -21.46
C LYS A 11 14.90 8.32 -20.14
N TYR A 12 13.66 7.84 -20.18
CA TYR A 12 12.90 7.45 -19.00
C TYR A 12 13.41 6.11 -18.47
N VAL A 13 13.03 5.77 -17.23
CA VAL A 13 13.41 4.49 -16.63
C VAL A 13 12.76 3.32 -17.37
N ASN A 14 11.50 3.48 -17.75
CA ASN A 14 10.79 2.56 -18.64
C ASN A 14 10.90 2.98 -20.11
N SER A 15 10.76 2.01 -21.02
CA SER A 15 10.61 2.22 -22.47
C SER A 15 9.17 2.02 -22.96
N GLU A 16 8.39 1.24 -22.20
CA GLU A 16 7.01 0.87 -22.50
C GLU A 16 6.07 1.29 -21.36
N THR A 17 4.78 1.43 -21.66
CA THR A 17 3.70 1.63 -20.68
C THR A 17 3.44 0.36 -19.87
N MET A 18 2.48 0.39 -18.94
CA MET A 18 2.14 -0.82 -18.17
C MET A 18 1.45 -1.88 -19.01
N PHE A 19 0.83 -1.48 -20.12
CA PHE A 19 0.16 -2.38 -21.06
C PHE A 19 1.04 -2.77 -22.26
N GLY A 20 2.29 -2.29 -22.31
CA GLY A 20 3.29 -2.70 -23.30
C GLY A 20 3.35 -1.84 -24.56
N ASP A 21 2.68 -0.68 -24.56
CA ASP A 21 2.80 0.29 -25.65
C ASP A 21 4.09 1.11 -25.50
N ASP A 22 4.66 1.63 -26.60
CA ASP A 22 5.84 2.48 -26.51
C ASP A 22 5.48 3.83 -25.84
N ILE A 23 6.33 4.32 -24.93
CA ILE A 23 6.09 5.59 -24.21
C ILE A 23 5.95 6.79 -25.14
N LYS A 24 6.63 6.76 -26.30
CA LYS A 24 6.57 7.84 -27.30
C LYS A 24 5.17 7.98 -27.93
N ASP A 25 4.36 6.92 -27.84
CA ASP A 25 3.03 6.86 -28.44
C ASP A 25 1.93 7.29 -27.47
N ILE A 26 2.27 7.56 -26.19
CA ILE A 26 1.33 8.09 -25.20
C ILE A 26 0.83 9.47 -25.66
N PRO A 27 -0.49 9.71 -25.73
CA PRO A 27 -1.01 11.03 -26.04
C PRO A 27 -0.53 12.08 -25.04
N ARG A 28 -0.13 13.27 -25.52
CA ARG A 28 0.35 14.36 -24.63
C ARG A 28 -0.64 14.75 -23.52
N SER A 29 -1.94 14.57 -23.76
CA SER A 29 -3.00 14.80 -22.77
C SER A 29 -3.01 13.79 -21.62
N ASN A 30 -2.41 12.62 -21.84
CA ASN A 30 -2.36 11.50 -20.91
C ASN A 30 -0.99 11.36 -20.26
N PHE A 31 0.03 12.00 -20.82
CA PHE A 31 1.40 11.77 -20.41
C PHE A 31 1.78 12.51 -19.13
N TRP A 32 2.35 11.75 -18.19
CA TRP A 32 2.94 12.28 -16.97
C TRP A 32 4.26 11.56 -16.64
N VAL A 33 5.11 12.20 -15.84
CA VAL A 33 6.41 11.62 -15.40
C VAL A 33 6.52 11.82 -13.90
N SER A 34 6.80 10.74 -13.18
CA SER A 34 7.05 10.77 -11.73
C SER A 34 8.48 11.24 -11.40
N GLU A 35 8.71 11.67 -10.17
CA GLU A 35 10.02 12.18 -9.71
C GLU A 35 11.15 11.16 -9.86
N ASP A 36 10.84 9.88 -9.77
CA ASP A 36 11.80 8.78 -9.98
C ASP A 36 12.07 8.46 -11.46
N GLY A 37 11.50 9.24 -12.39
CA GLY A 37 11.85 9.22 -13.81
C GLY A 37 11.08 8.19 -14.66
N TYR A 38 10.03 7.59 -14.11
CA TYR A 38 9.10 6.76 -14.90
C TYR A 38 8.09 7.62 -15.65
N ALA A 39 7.83 7.27 -16.91
CA ALA A 39 6.78 7.87 -17.71
C ALA A 39 5.51 7.03 -17.67
N TRP A 40 4.37 7.71 -17.61
CA TRP A 40 3.06 7.12 -17.37
C TRP A 40 2.04 7.61 -18.39
N ASP A 41 1.26 6.68 -18.92
CA ASP A 41 -0.07 6.99 -19.38
C ASP A 41 -0.97 7.10 -18.15
N MET A 42 -1.52 8.29 -17.93
CA MET A 42 -2.34 8.59 -16.76
C MET A 42 -3.67 7.83 -16.72
N GLU A 43 -4.18 7.36 -17.86
CA GLU A 43 -5.39 6.52 -17.88
C GLU A 43 -5.06 5.13 -17.35
N GLU A 44 -3.96 4.52 -17.83
CA GLU A 44 -3.49 3.24 -17.30
C GLU A 44 -3.17 3.37 -15.81
N LEU A 45 -2.43 4.41 -15.42
CA LEU A 45 -2.01 4.63 -14.03
C LEU A 45 -3.22 4.81 -13.10
N ALA A 46 -4.23 5.58 -13.53
CA ALA A 46 -5.43 5.77 -12.75
C ALA A 46 -6.21 4.46 -12.58
N GLN A 47 -6.33 3.65 -13.64
CA GLN A 47 -6.95 2.32 -13.55
C GLN A 47 -6.21 1.39 -12.58
N ALA A 48 -4.88 1.38 -12.61
CA ALA A 48 -4.06 0.57 -11.71
C ALA A 48 -4.24 0.98 -10.24
N ILE A 49 -4.28 2.29 -9.96
CA ILE A 49 -4.50 2.81 -8.60
C ILE A 49 -5.94 2.50 -8.13
N GLU A 50 -6.93 2.61 -9.00
CA GLU A 50 -8.33 2.25 -8.69
C GLU A 50 -8.48 0.76 -8.37
N ALA A 51 -7.86 -0.10 -9.18
CA ALA A 51 -7.85 -1.54 -8.95
C ALA A 51 -7.20 -1.90 -7.59
N ASN A 52 -6.23 -1.10 -7.13
CA ASN A 52 -5.62 -1.23 -5.81
C ASN A 52 -6.28 -0.34 -4.74
N SER A 53 -7.58 -0.06 -4.88
CA SER A 53 -8.39 0.67 -3.88
C SER A 53 -7.84 2.03 -3.47
N GLY A 54 -7.17 2.75 -4.38
CA GLY A 54 -6.65 4.09 -4.12
C GLY A 54 -5.28 4.16 -3.45
N VAL A 55 -4.59 3.02 -3.27
CA VAL A 55 -3.22 3.03 -2.75
C VAL A 55 -2.31 3.72 -3.78
N MET A 56 -1.72 4.85 -3.37
CA MET A 56 -0.84 5.67 -4.20
C MET A 56 0.55 5.06 -4.38
N ARG A 57 0.58 3.87 -4.98
CA ARG A 57 1.79 3.09 -5.24
C ARG A 57 2.07 3.02 -6.72
N GLN A 58 3.33 3.16 -7.08
CA GLN A 58 3.81 3.05 -8.44
C GLN A 58 3.67 1.61 -8.94
N PRO A 59 2.90 1.34 -10.02
CA PRO A 59 2.62 -0.04 -10.43
C PRO A 59 3.83 -0.81 -11.00
N LEU A 60 4.87 -0.13 -11.49
CA LEU A 60 6.06 -0.77 -12.06
C LEU A 60 7.13 -1.01 -10.99
N SER A 61 7.62 0.04 -10.31
CA SER A 61 8.66 -0.14 -9.28
C SER A 61 8.14 -0.63 -7.94
N LYS A 62 6.83 -0.56 -7.72
CA LYS A 62 6.17 -0.96 -6.46
C LYS A 62 6.48 -0.04 -5.27
N HIS A 63 7.19 1.05 -5.48
CA HIS A 63 7.40 2.06 -4.46
C HIS A 63 6.18 2.97 -4.31
N MET A 64 6.01 3.58 -3.14
CA MET A 64 5.01 4.63 -2.98
C MET A 64 5.40 5.85 -3.78
N PHE A 65 4.42 6.46 -4.44
CA PHE A 65 4.60 7.78 -5.01
C PHE A 65 4.97 8.77 -3.89
N SER A 66 5.88 9.70 -4.20
CA SER A 66 6.20 10.78 -3.28
C SER A 66 4.97 11.66 -3.04
N THR A 67 4.96 12.45 -1.97
CA THR A 67 3.86 13.40 -1.71
C THR A 67 3.67 14.39 -2.87
N ALA A 68 4.77 14.74 -3.56
CA ALA A 68 4.71 15.61 -4.73
C ALA A 68 4.08 14.89 -5.92
N ASP A 69 4.47 13.64 -6.18
CA ASP A 69 3.89 12.79 -7.22
C ASP A 69 2.40 12.56 -6.98
N VAL A 70 1.99 12.22 -5.76
CA VAL A 70 0.57 12.03 -5.41
C VAL A 70 -0.23 13.30 -5.71
N ARG A 71 0.31 14.47 -5.36
CA ARG A 71 -0.34 15.75 -5.66
C ARG A 71 -0.46 15.97 -7.17
N ALA A 72 0.59 15.68 -7.93
CA ALA A 72 0.59 15.83 -9.38
C ALA A 72 -0.41 14.88 -10.05
N ILE A 73 -0.45 13.61 -9.64
CA ILE A 73 -1.41 12.59 -10.09
C ILE A 73 -2.84 13.08 -9.87
N VAL A 74 -3.16 13.53 -8.66
CA VAL A 74 -4.51 13.98 -8.30
C VAL A 74 -4.90 15.30 -9.00
N GLN A 75 -3.94 16.16 -9.35
CA GLN A 75 -4.18 17.41 -10.07
C GLN A 75 -4.32 17.20 -11.59
N HIS A 76 -3.83 16.08 -12.12
CA HIS A 76 -3.95 15.75 -13.53
C HIS A 76 -5.44 15.59 -13.93
N PRO A 77 -5.88 16.07 -15.12
CA PRO A 77 -7.28 15.97 -15.54
C PRO A 77 -7.87 14.55 -15.44
N ILE A 78 -7.08 13.53 -15.82
CA ILE A 78 -7.47 12.12 -15.72
C ILE A 78 -7.40 11.61 -14.27
N GLY A 79 -6.34 11.94 -13.54
CA GLY A 79 -6.11 11.47 -12.18
C GLY A 79 -6.98 12.14 -11.11
N LYS A 80 -7.72 13.21 -11.46
CA LYS A 80 -8.64 13.91 -10.54
C LYS A 80 -9.69 12.98 -9.91
N ARG A 81 -10.09 11.90 -10.59
CA ARG A 81 -11.00 10.89 -10.05
C ARG A 81 -10.42 10.13 -8.85
N LEU A 82 -9.10 10.04 -8.75
CA LEU A 82 -8.38 9.41 -7.64
C LEU A 82 -8.36 10.27 -6.38
N ALA A 83 -8.73 11.56 -6.45
CA ALA A 83 -8.72 12.48 -5.31
C ALA A 83 -9.56 11.94 -4.15
N ALA A 84 -10.76 11.44 -4.46
CA ALA A 84 -11.68 10.90 -3.46
C ALA A 84 -11.09 9.66 -2.77
N LEU A 85 -10.57 8.71 -3.55
CA LEU A 85 -9.96 7.49 -3.05
C LEU A 85 -8.70 7.77 -2.20
N SER A 86 -7.89 8.76 -2.59
CA SER A 86 -6.72 9.18 -1.83
C SER A 86 -7.09 9.80 -0.48
N ILE A 87 -8.12 10.66 -0.48
CA ILE A 87 -8.66 11.25 0.75
C ILE A 87 -9.24 10.14 1.63
N GLU A 88 -9.97 9.20 1.06
CA GLU A 88 -10.56 8.07 1.79
C GLU A 88 -9.48 7.23 2.47
N GLN A 89 -8.42 6.81 1.76
CA GLN A 89 -7.28 6.10 2.34
C GLN A 89 -6.59 6.90 3.46
N GLY A 90 -6.37 8.20 3.26
CA GLY A 90 -5.78 9.08 4.27
C GLY A 90 -6.69 9.29 5.50
N GLN A 91 -8.00 9.33 5.32
CA GLN A 91 -8.97 9.44 6.42
C GLN A 91 -9.12 8.11 7.17
N MET A 92 -9.11 6.98 6.46
CA MET A 92 -9.14 5.64 7.04
C MET A 92 -7.95 5.43 7.99
N ALA A 93 -6.73 5.79 7.57
CA ALA A 93 -5.55 5.71 8.43
C ALA A 93 -5.69 6.56 9.71
N LYS A 94 -6.35 7.72 9.63
CA LYS A 94 -6.64 8.57 10.80
C LYS A 94 -7.73 7.99 11.71
N GLY A 95 -8.63 7.16 11.18
CA GLY A 95 -9.71 6.50 11.91
C GLY A 95 -9.24 5.44 12.91
N VAL A 96 -8.03 4.88 12.75
CA VAL A 96 -7.48 3.87 13.66
C VAL A 96 -7.05 4.50 14.97
N ARG A 97 -7.57 4.05 16.11
CA ARG A 97 -7.25 4.61 17.43
C ARG A 97 -5.85 4.21 17.88
N ARG A 98 -5.22 5.04 18.71
CA ARG A 98 -3.86 4.79 19.20
C ARG A 98 -3.75 3.46 19.96
N SER A 99 -4.78 3.11 20.74
CA SER A 99 -4.88 1.80 21.40
C SER A 99 -4.83 0.64 20.41
N THR A 100 -5.49 0.75 19.26
CA THR A 100 -5.50 -0.27 18.22
C THR A 100 -4.13 -0.40 17.57
N ILE A 101 -3.45 0.74 17.33
CA ILE A 101 -2.08 0.77 16.84
C ILE A 101 -1.13 0.08 17.84
N ASP A 102 -1.32 0.29 19.14
CA ASP A 102 -0.50 -0.33 20.18
C ASP A 102 -0.76 -1.84 20.31
N GLN A 103 -2.01 -2.28 20.13
CA GLN A 103 -2.36 -3.71 20.04
C GLN A 103 -1.70 -4.38 18.81
N LEU A 104 -1.71 -3.71 17.66
CA LEU A 104 -1.01 -4.17 16.45
C LEU A 104 0.51 -4.25 16.68
N ASP A 105 1.11 -3.24 17.31
CA ASP A 105 2.54 -3.23 17.64
C ASP A 105 2.92 -4.39 18.57
N GLY A 106 2.07 -4.70 19.54
CA GLY A 106 2.21 -5.88 20.40
C GLY A 106 2.16 -7.18 19.62
N LEU A 107 1.13 -7.35 18.77
CA LEU A 107 0.98 -8.53 17.92
C LEU A 107 2.20 -8.74 17.02
N GLY A 108 2.60 -7.72 16.26
CA GLY A 108 3.74 -7.80 15.34
C GLY A 108 5.03 -8.22 16.03
N LYS A 109 5.32 -7.69 17.22
CA LYS A 109 6.49 -8.07 18.03
C LYS A 109 6.43 -9.53 18.47
N THR A 110 5.27 -9.99 18.94
CA THR A 110 5.09 -11.38 19.36
C THR A 110 5.31 -12.35 18.20
N LEU A 111 4.69 -12.08 17.04
CA LEU A 111 4.84 -12.92 15.85
C LEU A 111 6.29 -12.99 15.34
N MET A 112 7.05 -11.89 15.46
CA MET A 112 8.45 -11.86 15.05
C MET A 112 9.40 -12.55 16.04
N ALA A 113 9.06 -12.54 17.33
CA ALA A 113 9.89 -13.10 18.39
C ALA A 113 9.71 -14.62 18.58
N ASP A 114 8.58 -15.17 18.16
CA ASP A 114 8.22 -16.56 18.39
C ASP A 114 8.96 -17.53 17.45
N GLN A 115 10.10 -18.02 17.93
CA GLN A 115 10.89 -19.05 17.26
C GLN A 115 10.54 -20.48 17.73
N SER A 116 9.44 -20.65 18.47
CA SER A 116 9.05 -21.97 18.98
C SER A 116 8.53 -22.87 17.84
N SER A 117 8.68 -24.19 18.02
CA SER A 117 8.22 -25.16 17.02
C SER A 117 6.70 -25.27 16.97
N ASP A 118 6.01 -25.00 18.09
CA ASP A 118 4.55 -25.09 18.18
C ASP A 118 3.85 -23.75 17.87
N GLN A 119 4.59 -22.63 17.93
CA GLN A 119 4.12 -21.26 17.70
C GLN A 119 2.89 -20.91 18.57
N LEU A 120 2.79 -21.52 19.76
CA LEU A 120 1.61 -21.38 20.61
C LEU A 120 1.40 -19.93 21.06
N THR A 121 2.49 -19.23 21.37
CA THR A 121 2.47 -17.82 21.79
C THR A 121 1.88 -16.93 20.70
N SER A 122 2.32 -17.11 19.46
CA SER A 122 1.79 -16.38 18.31
C SER A 122 0.32 -16.66 18.05
N ARG A 123 -0.12 -17.92 18.18
CA ARG A 123 -1.52 -18.29 18.00
C ARG A 123 -2.43 -17.63 19.03
N HIS A 124 -2.03 -17.65 20.31
CA HIS A 124 -2.77 -16.96 21.35
C HIS A 124 -2.84 -15.44 21.09
N ALA A 125 -1.72 -14.81 20.70
CA ALA A 125 -1.70 -13.40 20.39
C ALA A 125 -2.63 -13.03 19.20
N ILE A 126 -2.71 -13.89 18.18
CA ILE A 126 -3.64 -13.71 17.06
C ILE A 126 -5.09 -13.80 17.54
N ASP A 127 -5.43 -14.81 18.33
CA ASP A 127 -6.80 -14.98 18.84
C ASP A 127 -7.21 -13.84 19.78
N GLU A 128 -6.32 -13.39 20.66
CA GLU A 128 -6.53 -12.23 21.52
C GLU A 128 -6.74 -10.95 20.70
N PHE A 129 -5.93 -10.74 19.66
CA PHE A 129 -6.07 -9.58 18.79
C PHE A 129 -7.40 -9.61 18.02
N LEU A 130 -7.80 -10.76 17.48
CA LEU A 130 -9.09 -10.90 16.78
C LEU A 130 -10.27 -10.69 17.73
N ALA A 131 -10.19 -11.18 18.97
CA ALA A 131 -11.19 -10.91 19.99
C ALA A 131 -11.27 -9.41 20.32
N TYR A 132 -10.11 -8.73 20.41
CA TYR A 132 -10.05 -7.28 20.57
C TYR A 132 -10.71 -6.54 19.40
N VAL A 133 -10.38 -6.90 18.15
CA VAL A 133 -10.96 -6.28 16.94
C VAL A 133 -12.49 -6.38 16.94
N ALA A 134 -13.05 -7.52 17.37
CA ALA A 134 -14.49 -7.71 17.46
C ALA A 134 -15.19 -6.74 18.45
N THR A 135 -14.45 -6.13 19.39
CA THR A 135 -14.97 -5.11 20.32
C THR A 135 -14.92 -3.68 19.79
N LEU A 136 -14.24 -3.45 18.66
CA LEU A 136 -14.10 -2.11 18.08
C LEU A 136 -15.41 -1.64 17.42
N PRO A 137 -15.64 -0.33 17.26
CA PRO A 137 -16.68 0.20 16.40
C PRO A 137 -16.54 -0.35 14.98
N VAL A 138 -17.67 -0.63 14.34
CA VAL A 138 -17.74 -1.21 12.99
C VAL A 138 -16.87 -0.44 11.98
N ALA A 139 -16.87 0.90 12.06
CA ALA A 139 -16.06 1.73 11.17
C ALA A 139 -14.55 1.45 11.31
N GLU A 140 -14.05 1.20 12.52
CA GLU A 140 -12.63 0.89 12.73
C GLU A 140 -12.29 -0.55 12.32
N GLN A 141 -13.22 -1.50 12.52
CA GLN A 141 -13.08 -2.86 11.98
C GLN A 141 -12.96 -2.83 10.45
N GLN A 142 -13.88 -2.11 9.79
CA GLN A 142 -13.86 -1.93 8.34
C GLN A 142 -12.54 -1.33 7.85
N VAL A 143 -12.01 -0.33 8.56
CA VAL A 143 -10.69 0.24 8.24
C VAL A 143 -9.60 -0.83 8.32
N LEU A 144 -9.56 -1.68 9.35
CA LEU A 144 -8.56 -2.75 9.43
C LEU A 144 -8.70 -3.77 8.29
N ASP A 145 -9.92 -4.00 7.82
CA ASP A 145 -10.22 -4.96 6.76
C ASP A 145 -9.97 -4.41 5.35
N THR A 146 -9.97 -3.08 5.15
CA THR A 146 -9.85 -2.48 3.82
C THR A 146 -8.62 -1.60 3.63
N LEU A 147 -8.03 -1.07 4.71
CA LEU A 147 -6.83 -0.24 4.65
C LEU A 147 -5.66 -1.08 4.15
N ARG A 148 -5.17 -0.72 2.97
CA ARG A 148 -3.97 -1.31 2.39
C ARG A 148 -2.77 -0.45 2.75
N VAL A 149 -1.78 -1.10 3.35
CA VAL A 149 -0.56 -0.43 3.83
C VAL A 149 0.53 -0.54 2.78
N PRO A 150 1.29 0.54 2.53
CA PRO A 150 2.50 0.46 1.74
C PRO A 150 3.61 -0.28 2.49
N ALA A 151 3.69 -1.59 2.28
CA ALA A 151 4.63 -2.46 2.96
C ALA A 151 5.26 -3.47 1.98
N MET A 152 6.47 -3.91 2.32
CA MET A 152 7.26 -4.85 1.53
C MET A 152 7.83 -5.94 2.42
N ASP A 153 7.69 -7.20 2.02
CA ASP A 153 8.25 -8.35 2.71
C ASP A 153 9.78 -8.20 2.80
N SER A 154 10.28 -8.01 4.02
CA SER A 154 11.68 -7.74 4.29
C SER A 154 12.62 -8.90 3.88
N HIS A 155 12.08 -10.10 3.67
CA HIS A 155 12.85 -11.26 3.24
C HIS A 155 12.86 -11.43 1.72
N THR A 156 11.72 -11.25 1.07
CA THR A 156 11.58 -11.53 -0.38
C THR A 156 11.62 -10.29 -1.26
N ASN A 157 11.58 -9.09 -0.67
CA ASN A 157 11.36 -7.82 -1.35
C ASN A 157 10.08 -7.81 -2.22
N ARG A 158 9.14 -8.74 -1.95
CA ARG A 158 7.83 -8.75 -2.58
C ARG A 158 6.88 -7.89 -1.78
N GLU A 159 5.96 -7.25 -2.46
CA GLU A 159 5.00 -6.40 -1.81
C GLU A 159 4.00 -7.18 -0.96
N TYR A 160 3.49 -6.53 0.07
CA TYR A 160 2.20 -6.91 0.63
C TYR A 160 1.08 -6.26 -0.19
N ASP A 161 0.15 -7.09 -0.63
CA ASP A 161 -1.08 -6.68 -1.32
C ASP A 161 -2.31 -7.20 -0.57
N MET A 162 -2.37 -6.86 0.72
CA MET A 162 -3.43 -7.28 1.64
C MET A 162 -3.71 -6.21 2.68
N SER A 163 -4.89 -6.26 3.27
CA SER A 163 -5.22 -5.46 4.44
C SER A 163 -4.67 -6.07 5.72
N ILE A 164 -4.74 -5.31 6.82
CA ILE A 164 -4.35 -5.80 8.15
C ILE A 164 -5.24 -6.98 8.57
N GLY A 165 -6.56 -6.86 8.36
CA GLY A 165 -7.52 -7.91 8.65
C GLY A 165 -7.24 -9.21 7.88
N GLU A 166 -7.02 -9.10 6.56
CA GLU A 166 -6.65 -10.24 5.70
C GLU A 166 -5.36 -10.93 6.19
N ALA A 167 -4.32 -10.16 6.49
CA ALA A 167 -3.03 -10.70 6.93
C ALA A 167 -3.13 -11.49 8.24
N VAL A 168 -3.94 -11.02 9.19
CA VAL A 168 -4.17 -11.70 10.48
C VAL A 168 -5.01 -12.96 10.29
N GLN A 169 -6.03 -12.92 9.43
CA GLN A 169 -6.86 -14.11 9.14
C GLN A 169 -6.07 -15.20 8.41
N ASP A 170 -5.22 -14.82 7.47
CA ASP A 170 -4.35 -15.76 6.76
C ASP A 170 -3.30 -16.38 7.69
N ALA A 171 -2.77 -15.61 8.65
CA ALA A 171 -1.90 -16.13 9.72
C ALA A 171 -2.64 -17.15 10.60
N LYS A 172 -3.87 -16.82 11.04
CA LYS A 172 -4.73 -17.75 11.80
C LYS A 172 -5.01 -19.04 11.04
N GLY A 173 -5.25 -18.92 9.74
CA GLY A 173 -5.50 -20.04 8.84
C GLY A 173 -4.25 -20.85 8.47
N ASN A 174 -3.06 -20.49 8.98
CA ASN A 174 -1.77 -21.05 8.60
C ASN A 174 -1.50 -21.01 7.08
N ARG A 175 -2.04 -20.00 6.38
CA ARG A 175 -1.83 -19.79 4.94
C ARG A 175 -0.52 -19.06 4.65
N VAL A 176 -0.05 -18.27 5.61
CA VAL A 176 1.17 -17.47 5.53
C VAL A 176 1.99 -17.70 6.81
N CYS A 177 3.32 -17.64 6.69
CA CYS A 177 4.22 -17.71 7.84
C CYS A 177 3.96 -16.55 8.82
N LEU A 178 3.90 -16.86 10.13
CA LEU A 178 3.62 -15.88 11.18
C LEU A 178 4.62 -14.72 11.19
N HIS A 179 5.91 -14.98 10.94
CA HIS A 179 6.94 -13.95 10.83
C HIS A 179 6.67 -12.99 9.66
N LYS A 180 6.14 -13.50 8.54
CA LYS A 180 5.78 -12.67 7.39
C LYS A 180 4.61 -11.74 7.75
N THR A 181 3.60 -12.25 8.45
CA THR A 181 2.53 -11.39 8.97
C THR A 181 3.05 -10.41 10.02
N GLY A 182 3.97 -10.81 10.90
CA GLY A 182 4.60 -9.95 11.89
C GLY A 182 5.39 -8.79 11.26
N ASP A 183 6.16 -9.07 10.21
CA ASP A 183 6.89 -8.07 9.42
C ASP A 183 5.94 -7.04 8.79
N PHE A 184 4.88 -7.52 8.12
CA PHE A 184 3.84 -6.65 7.56
C PHE A 184 3.19 -5.75 8.63
N ILE A 185 2.75 -6.32 9.75
CA ILE A 185 2.11 -5.59 10.84
C ILE A 185 3.05 -4.52 11.41
N GLY A 186 4.34 -4.84 11.57
CA GLY A 186 5.35 -3.88 12.02
C GLY A 186 5.46 -2.66 11.10
N GLN A 187 5.34 -2.87 9.78
CA GLN A 187 5.34 -1.78 8.80
C GLN A 187 4.01 -1.00 8.82
N ALA A 188 2.88 -1.69 8.95
CA ALA A 188 1.56 -1.08 9.13
C ALA A 188 1.51 -0.14 10.34
N VAL A 189 2.08 -0.55 11.46
CA VAL A 189 2.17 0.29 12.68
C VAL A 189 2.96 1.57 12.40
N LYS A 190 4.09 1.49 11.72
CA LYS A 190 4.89 2.67 11.36
C LYS A 190 4.09 3.63 10.48
N TYR A 191 3.41 3.09 9.47
CA TYR A 191 2.56 3.86 8.55
C TYR A 191 1.38 4.55 9.27
N LEU A 192 0.68 3.84 10.15
CA LEU A 192 -0.42 4.38 10.92
C LEU A 192 0.05 5.48 11.88
N ARG A 193 1.22 5.31 12.50
CA ARG A 193 1.83 6.33 13.38
C ARG A 193 2.23 7.59 12.61
N SER A 194 2.76 7.47 11.39
CA SER A 194 3.12 8.63 10.56
C SER A 194 1.90 9.35 9.95
N SER A 195 0.74 8.71 9.93
CA SER A 195 -0.49 9.25 9.34
C SER A 195 -1.37 10.02 10.34
N LYS A 196 -0.93 10.11 11.60
CA LYS A 196 -1.56 10.91 12.67
C LYS A 196 -1.07 12.34 12.64
#